data_AF-A0A2I3GP78-F1
#
_entry.id   AF-A0A2I3GP78-F1
#
_cell.length_a   1.000
_cell.length_b   1.000
_cell.length_c   1.000
_cell.angle_alpha   90.00
_cell.angle_beta   90.00
_cell.angle_gamma   90.00
#
_symmetry.space_group_name_H-M   'P 1'
#
loop_
_entity.id
_entity.type
_entity.pdbx_description
1 polymer ?
#
loop_
_entity_poly.entity_id
_entity_poly.type
_entity_poly.pdbx_seq_one_letter_code
_entity_poly.pdbx_strand_id
1 'polypeptide(L)'
;MLRVVSWNINGIRRPLQGAANQEPSNCAAVAVGRILDQLDADIVCLQETKVTRDALTEPLAIVEGYNSYFSFSRNRSGYSGVATFCKDNATPVAAEEGLSGLFATQNGDVGCYGNMDEFTQEELRALDSEGRALLTQHKIRTWEGKEKTLTLINVYCPHADPGRPERLVFKMRFYRLLQIRAEALLAAGSHVIILGDLNTAHRPIDHWDAVNLECFEEDPGRKWMDSLLSNLGCQSASQVGPFIDSYRCFQPKTLQHDNQTRVQTCQNKAQVRSTRPRPSQVGSSRGQKNLKSYFQPSPSCPQASPDIELPSLPLMSALMTPKTPEEKAVAKVVKGQAKTSEAKDEKELRTSFWKSVLAGPLRTPLCGGHREPCVMRTVKKPGPNLGRRFYMCARPRGPPTDPSSRCNFFLWSRPS
;
A
#
# COMPACT_ATOMS: atom_id res chain seq x y z
N MET A 1 11.49 19.96 22.21
CA MET A 1 11.00 20.11 20.82
C MET A 1 10.14 18.90 20.54
N LEU A 2 8.92 19.07 20.06
CA LEU A 2 8.00 17.96 19.80
C LEU A 2 8.46 17.16 18.56
N ARG A 3 8.58 15.84 18.68
CA ARG A 3 8.92 14.93 17.58
C ARG A 3 7.73 14.05 17.23
N VAL A 4 7.32 14.08 15.97
CA VAL A 4 6.22 13.27 15.44
C VAL A 4 6.74 12.37 14.33
N VAL A 5 6.39 11.10 14.36
CA VAL A 5 6.76 10.10 13.33
C VAL A 5 5.49 9.54 12.71
N SER A 6 5.53 9.35 11.39
CA SER A 6 4.51 8.60 10.64
C SER A 6 5.13 7.40 9.97
N TRP A 7 4.51 6.22 10.09
CA TRP A 7 5.01 5.01 9.46
C TRP A 7 3.90 4.02 9.08
N ASN A 8 3.78 3.72 7.79
CA ASN A 8 3.05 2.53 7.35
C ASN A 8 3.88 1.28 7.67
N ILE A 9 3.47 0.55 8.71
CA ILE A 9 4.19 -0.60 9.26
C ILE A 9 3.85 -1.92 8.54
N ASN A 10 2.85 -1.92 7.64
CA ASN A 10 2.41 -3.09 6.88
C ASN A 10 2.16 -4.33 7.77
N GLY A 11 1.49 -4.12 8.89
CA GLY A 11 1.16 -5.12 9.91
C GLY A 11 2.04 -5.01 11.14
N ILE A 12 1.48 -4.54 12.26
CA ILE A 12 2.20 -4.28 13.51
C ILE A 12 2.81 -5.55 14.13
N ARG A 13 2.31 -6.72 13.76
CA ARG A 13 2.84 -8.02 14.21
C ARG A 13 3.99 -8.57 13.36
N ARG A 14 4.24 -8.04 12.17
CA ARG A 14 5.30 -8.56 11.29
C ARG A 14 6.71 -8.37 11.85
N PRO A 15 7.07 -7.21 12.42
CA PRO A 15 8.36 -7.05 13.09
C PRO A 15 8.57 -8.06 14.23
N LEU A 16 7.49 -8.52 14.86
CA LEU A 16 7.52 -9.54 15.93
C LEU A 16 7.90 -10.94 15.40
N GLN A 17 7.53 -11.26 14.16
CA GLN A 17 7.75 -12.59 13.59
C GLN A 17 9.23 -12.84 13.22
N GLY A 18 9.98 -11.78 12.89
CA GLY A 18 11.42 -11.90 12.64
C GLY A 18 12.26 -12.10 13.92
N ALA A 19 11.71 -11.70 15.08
CA ALA A 19 12.34 -11.83 16.39
C ALA A 19 11.98 -13.15 17.12
N ALA A 20 11.04 -13.93 16.59
CA ALA A 20 10.46 -15.11 17.23
C ALA A 20 11.39 -16.35 17.34
N ASN A 21 12.69 -16.22 17.02
CA ASN A 21 13.67 -17.29 17.24
C ASN A 21 14.36 -17.23 18.61
N GLN A 22 14.03 -16.27 19.48
CA GLN A 22 14.50 -16.25 20.87
C GLN A 22 13.40 -15.72 21.81
N GLU A 23 12.99 -16.59 22.76
CA GLU A 23 12.23 -16.32 24.00
C GLU A 23 10.68 -16.19 23.97
N PRO A 24 9.97 -16.55 25.07
CA PRO A 24 8.54 -16.89 25.06
C PRO A 24 7.58 -15.74 25.42
N SER A 25 6.35 -15.86 24.91
CA SER A 25 5.03 -15.24 25.24
C SER A 25 4.90 -13.73 25.49
N ASN A 26 5.97 -12.97 25.79
CA ASN A 26 5.96 -11.52 26.03
C ASN A 26 6.55 -10.71 24.85
N CYS A 27 6.81 -11.35 23.71
CA CYS A 27 7.50 -10.75 22.57
C CYS A 27 6.77 -9.55 21.93
N ALA A 28 5.44 -9.48 22.01
CA ALA A 28 4.67 -8.48 21.28
C ALA A 28 4.81 -7.07 21.90
N ALA A 29 4.58 -6.93 23.21
CA ALA A 29 4.84 -5.68 23.92
C ALA A 29 6.29 -5.27 23.83
N VAL A 30 7.20 -6.21 24.08
CA VAL A 30 8.64 -5.93 24.08
C VAL A 30 9.10 -5.43 22.72
N ALA A 31 8.59 -5.96 21.60
CA ALA A 31 9.04 -5.49 20.29
C ALA A 31 8.28 -4.26 19.78
N VAL A 32 7.00 -4.02 20.14
CA VAL A 32 6.37 -2.71 19.85
C VAL A 32 7.04 -1.62 20.69
N GLY A 33 7.26 -1.85 21.99
CA GLY A 33 8.00 -0.93 22.86
C GLY A 33 9.40 -0.60 22.32
N ARG A 34 10.20 -1.62 21.97
CA ARG A 34 11.52 -1.42 21.34
C ARG A 34 11.46 -0.60 20.05
N ILE A 35 10.44 -0.80 19.22
CA ILE A 35 10.26 -0.01 17.99
C ILE A 35 9.97 1.44 18.34
N LEU A 36 9.06 1.70 19.29
CA LEU A 36 8.71 3.05 19.72
C LEU A 36 9.92 3.77 20.34
N ASP A 37 10.70 3.06 21.15
CA ASP A 37 11.95 3.57 21.74
C ASP A 37 12.99 3.92 20.66
N GLN A 38 13.16 3.07 19.65
CA GLN A 38 14.11 3.29 18.55
C GLN A 38 13.73 4.46 17.65
N LEU A 39 12.43 4.70 17.45
CA LEU A 39 11.95 5.85 16.68
C LEU A 39 12.18 7.17 17.45
N ASP A 40 12.28 7.10 18.77
CA ASP A 40 12.58 8.22 19.67
C ASP A 40 11.72 9.46 19.37
N ALA A 41 10.40 9.26 19.30
CA ALA A 41 9.44 10.31 19.03
C ALA A 41 8.45 10.46 20.19
N ASP A 42 7.93 11.67 20.38
CA ASP A 42 6.89 11.93 21.38
C ASP A 42 5.54 11.37 20.92
N ILE A 43 5.28 11.42 19.61
CA ILE A 43 4.07 10.87 18.99
C ILE A 43 4.45 10.02 17.78
N VAL A 44 3.99 8.77 17.75
CA VAL A 44 4.20 7.81 16.67
C VAL A 44 2.86 7.39 16.08
N CYS A 45 2.65 7.71 14.80
CA CYS A 45 1.46 7.39 14.04
C CYS A 45 1.75 6.23 13.09
N LEU A 46 1.13 5.08 13.34
CA LEU A 46 1.25 3.88 12.54
C LEU A 46 0.04 3.71 11.61
N GLN A 47 0.32 3.30 10.36
CA GLN A 47 -0.68 2.93 9.36
C GLN A 47 -0.57 1.46 8.97
N GLU A 48 -1.67 0.91 8.46
CA GLU A 48 -1.78 -0.49 8.03
C GLU A 48 -1.42 -1.45 9.18
N THR A 49 -1.96 -1.22 10.37
CA THR A 49 -1.66 -2.04 11.57
C THR A 49 -2.10 -3.49 11.41
N LYS A 50 -3.12 -3.75 10.58
CA LYS A 50 -3.72 -5.08 10.32
C LYS A 50 -4.19 -5.78 11.59
N VAL A 51 -4.62 -5.00 12.58
CA VAL A 51 -5.21 -5.50 13.82
C VAL A 51 -6.69 -5.13 13.84
N THR A 52 -7.54 -6.05 14.27
CA THR A 52 -8.94 -5.80 14.60
C THR A 52 -9.12 -5.70 16.11
N ARG A 53 -10.24 -5.13 16.55
CA ARG A 53 -10.56 -5.01 17.97
C ARG A 53 -10.48 -6.35 18.70
N ASP A 54 -11.05 -7.42 18.13
CA ASP A 54 -11.05 -8.76 18.74
C ASP A 54 -9.67 -9.41 18.76
N ALA A 55 -8.78 -9.01 17.85
CA ALA A 55 -7.43 -9.53 17.81
C ALA A 55 -6.48 -8.73 18.71
N LEU A 56 -6.84 -7.52 19.13
CA LEU A 56 -5.98 -6.65 19.92
C LEU A 56 -5.68 -7.30 21.27
N THR A 57 -4.40 -7.55 21.53
CA THR A 57 -3.93 -8.07 22.82
C THR A 57 -3.41 -6.93 23.68
N GLU A 58 -3.57 -7.03 24.99
CA GLU A 58 -3.05 -6.03 25.95
C GLU A 58 -1.59 -5.63 25.68
N PRO A 59 -0.63 -6.54 25.42
CA PRO A 59 0.75 -6.19 25.08
C PRO A 59 0.93 -5.32 23.82
N LEU A 60 -0.03 -5.33 22.88
CA LEU A 60 0.02 -4.51 21.67
C LEU A 60 -0.62 -3.14 21.88
N ALA A 61 -1.54 -3.03 22.85
CA ALA A 61 -2.27 -1.82 23.14
C ALA A 61 -1.59 -1.01 24.25
N ILE A 62 -1.14 -1.67 25.31
CA ILE A 62 -0.57 -1.04 26.50
C ILE A 62 0.95 -1.20 26.43
N VAL A 63 1.64 -0.11 26.12
CA VAL A 63 3.09 -0.03 26.12
C VAL A 63 3.49 0.94 27.22
N GLU A 64 4.42 0.53 28.08
CA GLU A 64 4.86 1.35 29.21
C GLU A 64 5.41 2.71 28.73
N GLY A 65 4.95 3.80 29.36
CA GLY A 65 5.32 5.18 29.00
C GLY A 65 4.60 5.75 27.78
N TYR A 66 3.68 4.99 27.17
CA TYR A 66 2.88 5.42 26.01
C TYR A 66 1.38 5.18 26.21
N ASN A 67 0.61 6.20 25.85
CA ASN A 67 -0.83 6.12 25.66
C ASN A 67 -1.12 5.81 24.19
N SER A 68 -1.99 4.84 23.91
CA SER A 68 -2.29 4.41 22.54
C SER A 68 -3.75 4.59 22.18
N TYR A 69 -3.97 4.91 20.92
CA TYR A 69 -5.28 5.15 20.33
C TYR A 69 -5.35 4.37 19.02
N PHE A 70 -6.47 3.72 18.75
CA PHE A 70 -6.61 2.84 17.59
C PHE A 70 -7.92 3.11 16.84
N SER A 71 -7.84 3.02 15.52
CA SER A 71 -9.00 2.87 14.67
C SER A 71 -8.93 1.53 13.95
N PHE A 72 -10.01 0.76 14.01
CA PHE A 72 -10.04 -0.63 13.54
C PHE A 72 -10.95 -0.76 12.31
N SER A 73 -10.54 -1.58 11.34
CA SER A 73 -11.46 -2.00 10.29
C SER A 73 -12.56 -2.85 10.90
N ARG A 74 -13.82 -2.50 10.60
CA ARG A 74 -15.02 -3.20 11.09
C ARG A 74 -15.44 -4.33 10.15
N ASN A 75 -15.14 -4.20 8.86
CA ASN A 75 -15.67 -5.08 7.83
C ASN A 75 -14.71 -6.22 7.44
N ARG A 76 -13.42 -6.11 7.77
CA ARG A 76 -12.41 -7.07 7.30
C ARG A 76 -11.30 -7.29 8.32
N SER A 77 -11.11 -8.54 8.72
CA SER A 77 -10.01 -8.94 9.60
C SER A 77 -8.66 -8.86 8.90
N GLY A 78 -7.62 -8.44 9.63
CA GLY A 78 -6.25 -8.31 9.12
C GLY A 78 -6.07 -7.23 8.04
N TYR A 79 -6.98 -6.26 7.95
CA TYR A 79 -7.02 -5.24 6.90
C TYR A 79 -6.96 -3.83 7.49
N SER A 80 -6.24 -2.93 6.82
CA SER A 80 -6.18 -1.50 7.18
C SER A 80 -5.75 -1.30 8.65
N GLY A 81 -6.36 -0.34 9.33
CA GLY A 81 -6.11 0.00 10.72
C GLY A 81 -5.02 1.06 10.88
N VAL A 82 -5.28 2.01 11.75
CA VAL A 82 -4.31 3.04 12.15
C VAL A 82 -4.20 3.08 13.67
N ALA A 83 -3.02 3.44 14.17
CA ALA A 83 -2.78 3.60 15.60
C ALA A 83 -1.90 4.82 15.86
N THR A 84 -2.15 5.52 16.95
CA THR A 84 -1.32 6.65 17.41
C THR A 84 -0.85 6.34 18.81
N PHE A 85 0.46 6.33 19.03
CA PHE A 85 1.12 6.19 20.32
C PHE A 85 1.67 7.53 20.74
N CYS A 86 1.35 7.97 21.95
CA CYS A 86 1.78 9.24 22.52
C CYS A 86 2.54 8.95 23.81
N LYS A 87 3.75 9.47 23.97
CA LYS A 87 4.42 9.45 25.28
C LYS A 87 3.57 10.19 26.32
N ASP A 88 3.75 9.89 27.60
CA ASP A 88 2.99 10.53 28.69
C ASP A 88 3.04 12.06 28.65
N ASN A 89 4.19 12.64 28.29
CA ASN A 89 4.40 14.07 28.14
C ASN A 89 3.68 14.72 26.94
N ALA A 90 3.14 13.91 26.03
CA ALA A 90 2.46 14.31 24.80
C ALA A 90 1.07 13.67 24.71
N THR A 91 0.45 13.40 25.86
CA THR A 91 -0.90 12.83 25.94
C THR A 91 -1.92 13.80 25.34
N PRO A 92 -2.78 13.35 24.40
CA PRO A 92 -3.78 14.22 23.81
C PRO A 92 -4.87 14.61 24.79
N VAL A 93 -5.45 15.80 24.61
CA VAL A 93 -6.65 16.26 25.33
C VAL A 93 -7.94 15.66 24.79
N ALA A 94 -7.93 15.21 23.53
CA ALA A 94 -9.05 14.56 22.87
C ALA A 94 -8.55 13.60 21.78
N ALA A 95 -9.27 12.52 21.54
CA ALA A 95 -8.97 11.57 20.47
C ALA A 95 -10.26 11.03 19.87
N GLU A 96 -10.29 10.86 18.55
CA GLU A 96 -11.51 10.50 17.82
C GLU A 96 -11.22 9.56 16.64
N GLU A 97 -12.03 8.51 16.51
CA GLU A 97 -11.98 7.58 15.40
C GLU A 97 -12.82 8.06 14.21
N GLY A 98 -12.26 7.97 13.00
CA GLY A 98 -12.94 8.37 11.77
C GLY A 98 -12.87 9.88 11.52
N LEU A 99 -13.43 10.30 10.39
CA LEU A 99 -13.46 11.71 9.95
C LEU A 99 -14.85 12.36 10.12
N SER A 100 -15.91 11.54 10.12
CA SER A 100 -17.30 12.01 10.08
C SER A 100 -17.97 12.20 11.44
N GLY A 101 -17.40 11.64 12.51
CA GLY A 101 -18.01 11.61 13.84
C GLY A 101 -19.04 10.52 14.07
N LEU A 102 -19.36 9.69 13.07
CA LEU A 102 -20.36 8.63 13.24
C LEU A 102 -19.96 7.54 14.25
N PHE A 103 -18.67 7.43 14.56
CA PHE A 103 -18.13 6.51 15.56
C PHE A 103 -17.59 7.22 16.80
N ALA A 104 -17.83 8.53 16.92
CA ALA A 104 -17.46 9.33 18.08
C ALA A 104 -18.20 8.83 19.34
N THR A 105 -17.53 8.85 20.48
CA THR A 105 -18.03 8.25 21.73
C THR A 105 -18.58 9.29 22.70
N GLN A 106 -19.13 10.41 22.22
CA GLN A 106 -19.77 11.53 22.95
C GLN A 106 -18.94 12.21 24.05
N ASN A 107 -17.88 11.59 24.59
CA ASN A 107 -17.01 12.09 25.65
C ASN A 107 -15.55 12.05 25.18
N GLY A 108 -14.92 13.23 25.06
CA GLY A 108 -13.50 13.35 24.70
C GLY A 108 -13.19 13.33 23.20
N ASP A 109 -14.21 13.50 22.36
CA ASP A 109 -14.07 13.59 20.91
C ASP A 109 -13.50 14.97 20.48
N VAL A 110 -12.94 15.02 19.28
CA VAL A 110 -12.30 16.22 18.72
C VAL A 110 -13.34 17.19 18.15
N GLY A 111 -14.41 16.69 17.53
CA GLY A 111 -15.46 17.52 16.92
C GLY A 111 -14.98 18.32 15.71
N CYS A 112 -15.67 19.42 15.36
CA CYS A 112 -15.40 20.25 14.17
C CYS A 112 -15.51 19.47 12.84
N TYR A 113 -16.69 18.92 12.58
CA TYR A 113 -16.94 18.08 11.40
C TYR A 113 -16.86 18.84 10.08
N GLY A 114 -17.33 20.09 10.02
CA GLY A 114 -17.48 20.82 8.74
C GLY A 114 -18.81 20.51 8.05
N ASN A 115 -19.03 21.07 6.86
CA ASN A 115 -20.25 20.79 6.08
C ASN A 115 -20.08 19.46 5.31
N MET A 116 -20.91 18.48 5.66
CA MET A 116 -20.92 17.14 5.06
C MET A 116 -22.20 16.85 4.27
N ASP A 117 -22.97 17.87 3.87
CA ASP A 117 -24.27 17.73 3.20
C ASP A 117 -24.16 16.99 1.85
N GLU A 118 -22.98 16.98 1.24
CA GLU A 118 -22.70 16.24 0.01
C GLU A 118 -22.53 14.72 0.22
N PHE A 119 -22.57 14.22 1.46
CA PHE A 119 -22.46 12.79 1.79
C PHE A 119 -23.74 12.26 2.41
N THR A 120 -24.13 11.04 2.04
CA THR A 120 -25.17 10.32 2.78
C THR A 120 -24.60 9.71 4.05
N GLN A 121 -25.45 9.42 5.04
CA GLN A 121 -25.02 8.80 6.28
C GLN A 121 -24.42 7.39 6.04
N GLU A 122 -24.95 6.66 5.05
CA GLU A 122 -24.42 5.36 4.63
C GLU A 122 -23.03 5.49 4.03
N GLU A 123 -22.79 6.53 3.22
CA GLU A 123 -21.48 6.80 2.62
C GLU A 123 -20.45 7.15 3.70
N LEU A 124 -20.78 8.06 4.63
CA LEU A 124 -19.91 8.42 5.75
C LEU A 124 -19.57 7.19 6.60
N ARG A 125 -20.57 6.34 6.89
CA ARG A 125 -20.37 5.08 7.62
C ARG A 125 -19.42 4.16 6.86
N ALA A 126 -19.58 4.04 5.55
CA ALA A 126 -18.70 3.21 4.72
C ALA A 126 -17.25 3.72 4.73
N LEU A 127 -17.06 5.03 4.56
CA LEU A 127 -15.74 5.69 4.55
C LEU A 127 -14.97 5.47 5.86
N ASP A 128 -15.64 5.65 7.00
CA ASP A 128 -14.99 5.49 8.31
C ASP A 128 -14.84 4.03 8.75
N SER A 129 -15.69 3.11 8.26
CA SER A 129 -15.71 1.71 8.71
C SER A 129 -14.44 0.90 8.37
N GLU A 130 -13.61 1.40 7.45
CA GLU A 130 -12.35 0.76 7.08
C GLU A 130 -11.19 1.03 8.06
N GLY A 131 -11.41 1.81 9.12
CA GLY A 131 -10.40 2.06 10.15
C GLY A 131 -9.18 2.82 9.63
N ARG A 132 -9.44 3.91 8.89
CA ARG A 132 -8.43 4.63 8.07
C ARG A 132 -8.01 5.97 8.63
N ALA A 133 -8.69 6.48 9.65
CA ALA A 133 -8.42 7.78 10.21
C ALA A 133 -8.56 7.75 11.73
N LEU A 134 -7.62 8.42 12.39
CA LEU A 134 -7.61 8.61 13.84
C LEU A 134 -7.05 9.99 14.13
N LEU A 135 -7.80 10.77 14.88
CA LEU A 135 -7.42 12.12 15.27
C LEU A 135 -6.97 12.12 16.72
N THR A 136 -5.91 12.88 17.01
CA THR A 136 -5.49 13.18 18.38
C THR A 136 -5.21 14.68 18.48
N GLN A 137 -5.80 15.32 19.47
CA GLN A 137 -5.68 16.76 19.70
C GLN A 137 -4.79 17.02 20.91
N HIS A 138 -3.86 17.95 20.77
CA HIS A 138 -2.77 18.22 21.72
C HIS A 138 -2.72 19.71 22.05
N LYS A 139 -2.31 20.03 23.27
CA LYS A 139 -1.97 21.41 23.65
C LYS A 139 -0.48 21.63 23.43
N ILE A 140 -0.13 22.65 22.65
CA ILE A 140 1.25 23.01 22.34
C ILE A 140 1.49 24.46 22.74
N ARG A 141 2.75 24.76 23.08
CA ARG A 141 3.21 26.13 23.29
C ARG A 141 4.04 26.58 22.09
N THR A 142 3.64 27.69 21.47
CA THR A 142 4.37 28.26 20.35
C THR A 142 5.66 28.95 20.83
N TRP A 143 6.53 29.32 19.89
CA TRP A 143 7.75 30.07 20.18
C TRP A 143 7.46 31.46 20.80
N GLU A 144 6.29 32.03 20.52
CA GLU A 144 5.80 33.27 21.16
C GLU A 144 5.30 33.04 22.61
N GLY A 145 5.35 31.80 23.10
CA GLY A 145 4.89 31.44 24.43
C GLY A 145 3.37 31.30 24.56
N LYS A 146 2.60 31.39 23.46
CA LYS A 146 1.14 31.24 23.45
C LYS A 146 0.75 29.76 23.41
N GLU A 147 -0.27 29.40 24.19
CA GLU A 147 -0.88 28.07 24.09
C GLU A 147 -1.77 28.00 22.84
N LYS A 148 -1.64 26.91 22.09
CA LYS A 148 -2.42 26.61 20.90
C LYS A 148 -2.82 25.15 20.89
N THR A 149 -3.89 24.87 20.17
CA THR A 149 -4.34 23.50 19.91
C THR A 149 -3.69 22.99 18.63
N LEU A 150 -3.15 21.78 18.66
CA LEU A 150 -2.62 21.05 17.51
C LEU A 150 -3.42 19.77 17.34
N THR A 151 -4.02 19.56 16.18
CA THR A 151 -4.73 18.33 15.83
C THR A 151 -3.91 17.54 14.83
N LEU A 152 -3.53 16.31 15.18
CA LEU A 152 -2.90 15.35 14.28
C LEU A 152 -3.98 14.45 13.68
N ILE A 153 -4.00 14.33 12.36
CA ILE A 153 -4.88 13.42 11.63
C ILE A 153 -4.02 12.32 11.04
N ASN A 154 -3.98 11.16 11.72
CA ASN A 154 -3.29 9.97 11.27
C ASN A 154 -4.15 9.23 10.24
N VAL A 155 -3.70 9.17 8.98
CA VAL A 155 -4.49 8.62 7.87
C VAL A 155 -3.80 7.48 7.13
N TYR A 156 -4.59 6.47 6.76
CA TYR A 156 -4.24 5.47 5.76
C TYR A 156 -5.23 5.55 4.60
N CYS A 157 -4.91 6.37 3.61
CA CYS A 157 -5.82 6.65 2.50
C CYS A 157 -6.02 5.41 1.63
N PRO A 158 -7.20 5.22 1.02
CA PRO A 158 -7.48 4.07 0.18
C PRO A 158 -6.55 3.99 -1.05
N HIS A 159 -6.09 2.77 -1.37
CA HIS A 159 -5.44 2.49 -2.65
C HIS A 159 -6.51 2.32 -3.75
N ALA A 160 -6.31 2.95 -4.90
CA ALA A 160 -7.11 2.77 -6.11
C ALA A 160 -6.58 1.59 -6.93
N ASP A 161 -7.30 0.48 -6.94
CA ASP A 161 -6.93 -0.74 -7.67
C ASP A 161 -7.49 -0.66 -9.10
N PRO A 162 -6.67 -0.72 -10.16
CA PRO A 162 -7.16 -0.64 -11.55
C PRO A 162 -8.18 -1.73 -11.92
N GLY A 163 -8.17 -2.87 -11.23
CA GLY A 163 -9.16 -3.93 -11.41
C GLY A 163 -10.51 -3.65 -10.73
N ARG A 164 -10.61 -2.57 -9.94
CA ARG A 164 -11.77 -2.21 -9.11
C ARG A 164 -12.02 -0.70 -9.14
N PRO A 165 -12.68 -0.17 -10.19
CA PRO A 165 -12.94 1.26 -10.36
C PRO A 165 -13.66 1.92 -9.18
N GLU A 166 -14.49 1.17 -8.46
CA GLU A 166 -15.18 1.64 -7.26
C GLU A 166 -14.20 2.05 -6.14
N ARG A 167 -12.98 1.51 -6.12
CA ARG A 167 -11.94 1.91 -5.16
C ARG A 167 -11.34 3.26 -5.47
N LEU A 168 -11.30 3.66 -6.74
CA LEU A 168 -10.91 5.03 -7.11
C LEU A 168 -11.96 6.02 -6.63
N VAL A 169 -13.25 5.72 -6.84
CA VAL A 169 -14.35 6.55 -6.33
C VAL A 169 -14.27 6.66 -4.81
N PHE A 170 -14.13 5.54 -4.11
CA PHE A 170 -13.98 5.50 -2.66
C PHE A 170 -12.77 6.32 -2.17
N LYS A 171 -11.63 6.22 -2.85
CA LYS A 171 -10.42 7.02 -2.56
C LYS A 171 -10.71 8.52 -2.67
N MET A 172 -11.36 8.96 -3.75
CA MET A 172 -11.65 10.37 -3.97
C MET A 172 -12.69 10.92 -2.97
N ARG A 173 -13.70 10.12 -2.62
CA ARG A 173 -14.68 10.50 -1.57
C ARG A 173 -14.03 10.58 -0.19
N PHE A 174 -13.08 9.68 0.12
CA PHE A 174 -12.28 9.76 1.34
C PHE A 174 -11.41 11.02 1.40
N TYR A 175 -10.74 11.38 0.30
CA TYR A 175 -9.97 12.63 0.20
C TYR A 175 -10.81 13.87 0.42
N ARG A 176 -12.01 13.90 -0.16
CA ARG A 176 -12.95 15.00 0.01
C ARG A 176 -13.39 15.14 1.48
N LEU A 177 -13.75 14.03 2.12
CA LEU A 177 -14.10 13.98 3.54
C LEU A 177 -12.93 14.44 4.44
N LEU A 178 -11.71 13.97 4.16
CA LEU A 178 -10.50 14.36 4.87
C LEU A 178 -10.25 15.88 4.76
N GLN A 179 -10.39 16.44 3.57
CA GLN A 179 -10.19 17.87 3.33
C GLN A 179 -11.20 18.71 4.12
N ILE A 180 -12.49 18.37 4.05
CA ILE A 180 -13.54 19.10 4.78
C ILE A 180 -13.26 19.08 6.29
N ARG A 181 -12.92 17.91 6.84
CA ARG A 181 -12.60 17.76 8.26
C ARG A 181 -11.38 18.59 8.66
N ALA A 182 -10.32 18.54 7.88
CA ALA A 182 -9.08 19.25 8.17
C ALA A 182 -9.25 20.79 8.08
N GLU A 183 -9.97 21.27 7.07
CA GLU A 183 -10.28 22.69 6.90
C GLU A 183 -11.21 23.22 8.00
N ALA A 184 -12.20 22.43 8.44
CA ALA A 184 -13.06 22.79 9.56
C ALA A 184 -12.28 22.95 10.88
N LEU A 185 -11.32 22.07 11.13
CA LEU A 185 -10.42 22.17 12.29
C LEU A 185 -9.51 23.41 12.23
N LEU A 186 -8.97 23.71 11.04
CA LEU A 186 -8.20 24.94 10.81
C LEU A 186 -9.06 26.19 11.05
N ALA A 187 -10.28 26.22 10.50
CA ALA A 187 -11.21 27.34 10.67
C ALA A 187 -11.62 27.56 12.13
N ALA A 188 -11.67 26.48 12.93
CA ALA A 188 -11.89 26.55 14.38
C ALA A 188 -10.66 27.07 15.16
N GLY A 189 -9.54 27.38 14.50
CA GLY A 189 -8.33 27.95 15.11
C GLY A 189 -7.32 26.91 15.60
N SER A 190 -7.51 25.62 15.30
CA SER A 190 -6.51 24.58 15.54
C SER A 190 -5.38 24.67 14.51
N HIS A 191 -4.15 24.41 14.90
CA HIS A 191 -3.14 23.94 13.95
C HIS A 191 -3.46 22.50 13.57
N VAL A 192 -3.23 22.12 12.32
CA VAL A 192 -3.57 20.77 11.83
C VAL A 192 -2.38 20.19 11.10
N ILE A 193 -2.02 18.95 11.42
CA ILE A 193 -1.07 18.14 10.66
C ILE A 193 -1.80 16.91 10.15
N ILE A 194 -1.89 16.80 8.83
CA ILE A 194 -2.30 15.56 8.16
C ILE A 194 -1.03 14.75 7.90
N LEU A 195 -0.98 13.53 8.41
CA LEU A 195 0.18 12.67 8.28
C LEU A 195 -0.24 11.22 8.11
N GLY A 196 0.53 10.47 7.34
CA GLY A 196 0.23 9.08 7.05
C GLY A 196 0.57 8.69 5.63
N ASP A 197 -0.03 7.59 5.20
CA ASP A 197 0.11 7.09 3.85
C ASP A 197 -1.08 7.58 3.01
N LEU A 198 -0.82 8.64 2.23
CA LEU A 198 -1.81 9.22 1.34
C LEU A 198 -2.06 8.37 0.09
N ASN A 199 -1.23 7.38 -0.23
CA ASN A 199 -1.34 6.56 -1.45
C ASN A 199 -1.37 7.38 -2.76
N THR A 200 -0.75 8.56 -2.78
CA THR A 200 -0.55 9.42 -3.96
C THR A 200 0.79 10.11 -3.83
N ALA A 201 1.66 9.91 -4.82
CA ALA A 201 2.83 10.79 -5.01
C ALA A 201 2.32 12.13 -5.54
N HIS A 202 2.91 13.28 -5.18
CA HIS A 202 2.39 14.59 -5.62
C HIS A 202 2.99 15.02 -6.96
N ARG A 203 4.31 15.12 -7.03
CA ARG A 203 5.07 15.62 -8.17
C ARG A 203 5.89 14.52 -8.85
N PRO A 204 6.37 14.73 -10.09
CA PRO A 204 7.23 13.78 -10.79
C PRO A 204 8.47 13.35 -9.99
N ILE A 205 9.07 14.29 -9.25
CA ILE A 205 10.21 14.03 -8.36
C ILE A 205 9.91 13.08 -7.20
N ASP A 206 8.63 12.84 -6.88
CA ASP A 206 8.20 11.89 -5.85
C ASP A 206 7.98 10.47 -6.43
N HIS A 207 8.22 10.26 -7.73
CA HIS A 207 8.02 8.98 -8.40
C HIS A 207 9.25 8.57 -9.21
N TRP A 208 9.61 7.28 -9.15
CA TRP A 208 10.83 6.77 -9.80
C TRP A 208 10.69 6.64 -11.34
N ASP A 209 9.46 6.45 -11.84
CA ASP A 209 9.16 6.34 -13.27
C ASP A 209 8.22 7.48 -13.70
N ALA A 210 8.79 8.67 -13.90
CA ALA A 210 8.07 9.84 -14.40
C ALA A 210 8.07 9.91 -15.94
N VAL A 211 8.56 8.88 -16.64
CA VAL A 211 8.90 8.97 -18.07
C VAL A 211 7.64 8.89 -18.97
N ASN A 212 6.54 8.29 -18.49
CA ASN A 212 5.22 8.40 -19.13
C ASN A 212 4.44 9.60 -18.57
N LEU A 213 4.89 10.81 -18.93
CA LEU A 213 4.39 12.07 -18.39
C LEU A 213 2.98 12.44 -18.90
N GLU A 214 2.53 11.88 -20.02
CA GLU A 214 1.27 12.27 -20.70
C GLU A 214 -0.01 12.01 -19.87
N CYS A 215 0.07 11.21 -18.80
CA CYS A 215 -1.07 10.95 -17.91
C CYS A 215 -0.76 11.24 -16.44
N PHE A 216 0.40 11.80 -16.13
CA PHE A 216 0.84 11.97 -14.74
C PHE A 216 -0.01 13.01 -14.01
N GLU A 217 -0.25 14.16 -14.64
CA GLU A 217 -1.03 15.27 -14.07
C GLU A 217 -2.54 15.01 -14.09
N GLU A 218 -3.00 14.03 -14.88
CA GLU A 218 -4.42 13.69 -14.99
C GLU A 218 -4.93 12.84 -13.83
N ASP A 219 -4.05 12.32 -12.97
CA ASP A 219 -4.45 11.56 -11.79
C ASP A 219 -5.31 12.43 -10.84
N PRO A 220 -6.55 12.00 -10.52
CA PRO A 220 -7.46 12.80 -9.70
C PRO A 220 -6.94 12.99 -8.26
N GLY A 221 -6.12 12.07 -7.75
CA GLY A 221 -5.49 12.21 -6.45
C GLY A 221 -4.46 13.34 -6.42
N ARG A 222 -3.68 13.51 -7.49
CA ARG A 222 -2.74 14.63 -7.62
C ARG A 222 -3.45 15.96 -7.76
N LYS A 223 -4.51 16.03 -8.58
CA LYS A 223 -5.35 17.23 -8.69
C LYS A 223 -5.96 17.62 -7.35
N TRP A 224 -6.36 16.64 -6.54
CA TRP A 224 -6.78 16.90 -5.16
C TRP A 224 -5.64 17.45 -4.30
N MET A 225 -4.44 16.87 -4.35
CA MET A 225 -3.28 17.41 -3.62
C MET A 225 -2.93 18.84 -4.03
N ASP A 226 -3.05 19.18 -5.31
CA ASP A 226 -2.88 20.55 -5.81
C ASP A 226 -3.89 21.54 -5.21
N SER A 227 -5.12 21.09 -4.93
CA SER A 227 -6.12 21.92 -4.27
C SER A 227 -5.87 22.09 -2.76
N LEU A 228 -5.27 21.07 -2.12
CA LEU A 228 -4.99 21.05 -0.68
C LEU A 228 -3.73 21.84 -0.32
N LEU A 229 -2.69 21.75 -1.16
CA LEU A 229 -1.36 22.25 -0.88
C LEU A 229 -1.09 23.63 -1.49
N SER A 230 -0.45 24.50 -0.72
CA SER A 230 0.15 25.74 -1.17
C SER A 230 1.32 25.47 -2.12
N ASN A 231 1.30 26.07 -3.31
CA ASN A 231 2.46 26.09 -4.19
C ASN A 231 3.48 27.13 -3.71
N LEU A 232 4.50 26.68 -2.97
CA LEU A 232 5.61 27.53 -2.48
C LEU A 232 6.43 28.22 -3.59
N GLY A 233 6.20 27.88 -4.87
CA GLY A 233 6.93 28.40 -6.04
C GLY A 233 6.13 29.24 -7.04
N CYS A 234 4.82 29.45 -6.84
CA CYS A 234 3.99 30.22 -7.79
C CYS A 234 3.50 31.51 -7.14
N GLN A 235 3.93 32.66 -7.66
CA GLN A 235 3.47 33.98 -7.23
C GLN A 235 2.12 34.38 -7.87
N SER A 236 1.45 33.49 -8.61
CA SER A 236 0.11 33.75 -9.14
C SER A 236 -0.97 33.43 -8.10
N ALA A 237 -1.84 34.40 -7.86
CA ALA A 237 -2.88 34.40 -6.83
C ALA A 237 -4.05 33.43 -7.06
N SER A 238 -3.87 32.39 -7.87
CA SER A 238 -4.95 31.49 -8.27
C SER A 238 -4.77 30.13 -7.62
N GLN A 239 -5.39 29.97 -6.45
CA GLN A 239 -5.50 28.77 -5.61
C GLN A 239 -4.24 28.41 -4.80
N VAL A 240 -4.16 28.98 -3.60
CA VAL A 240 -3.19 28.59 -2.56
C VAL A 240 -3.95 27.72 -1.55
N GLY A 241 -3.70 26.40 -1.57
CA GLY A 241 -4.30 25.49 -0.59
C GLY A 241 -3.81 25.78 0.83
N PRO A 242 -4.59 25.53 1.90
CA PRO A 242 -4.26 25.97 3.25
C PRO A 242 -3.15 25.16 3.93
N PHE A 243 -2.69 24.06 3.32
CA PHE A 243 -1.65 23.18 3.85
C PHE A 243 -0.34 23.31 3.09
N ILE A 244 0.75 22.89 3.72
CA ILE A 244 2.09 22.84 3.11
C ILE A 244 2.63 21.42 3.28
N ASP A 245 3.24 20.88 2.23
CA ASP A 245 4.06 19.67 2.34
C ASP A 245 5.34 20.01 3.10
N SER A 246 5.41 19.57 4.37
CA SER A 246 6.55 19.82 5.24
C SER A 246 7.87 19.29 4.68
N TYR A 247 7.87 18.11 4.03
CA TYR A 247 9.09 17.54 3.48
C TYR A 247 9.61 18.42 2.34
N ARG A 248 8.74 18.83 1.42
CA ARG A 248 9.11 19.71 0.31
C ARG A 248 9.41 21.14 0.73
N CYS A 249 8.87 21.62 1.85
CA CYS A 249 9.26 22.89 2.45
C CYS A 249 10.73 22.90 2.86
N PHE A 250 11.23 21.82 3.48
CA PHE A 250 12.64 21.71 3.87
C PHE A 250 13.56 21.14 2.79
N GLN A 251 13.03 20.33 1.86
CA GLN A 251 13.78 19.61 0.81
C GLN A 251 13.12 19.76 -0.58
N PRO A 252 13.13 20.97 -1.16
CA PRO A 252 12.38 21.26 -2.39
C PRO A 252 12.96 20.63 -3.66
N LYS A 253 14.27 20.35 -3.73
CA LYS A 253 14.99 20.05 -4.99
C LYS A 253 15.77 18.73 -5.02
N THR A 254 15.46 17.74 -4.17
CA THR A 254 16.31 16.54 -4.07
C THR A 254 16.14 15.57 -5.25
N LEU A 255 16.73 15.95 -6.38
CA LEU A 255 17.46 15.13 -7.36
C LEU A 255 18.65 16.00 -7.85
N GLN A 256 19.63 16.24 -6.99
CA GLN A 256 21.00 16.38 -7.46
C GLN A 256 21.62 15.00 -7.31
N HIS A 257 21.80 14.33 -8.46
CA HIS A 257 22.70 13.20 -8.58
C HIS A 257 24.13 13.72 -8.33
N ASP A 258 24.52 13.83 -7.05
CA ASP A 258 25.94 13.78 -6.72
C ASP A 258 26.39 12.33 -6.94
N ASN A 259 27.05 12.11 -8.08
CA ASN A 259 27.74 10.87 -8.42
C ASN A 259 28.98 10.63 -7.53
N GLN A 260 28.84 10.81 -6.21
CA GLN A 260 29.91 10.64 -5.25
C GLN A 260 29.41 10.34 -3.83
N THR A 261 28.51 9.38 -3.67
CA THR A 261 28.46 8.65 -2.39
C THR A 261 28.48 7.15 -2.60
N ARG A 262 29.69 6.64 -2.47
CA ARG A 262 30.10 5.26 -2.25
C ARG A 262 29.02 4.51 -1.46
N VAL A 263 28.43 3.49 -2.10
CA VAL A 263 27.64 2.45 -1.44
C VAL A 263 28.48 1.88 -0.29
N GLN A 264 28.26 2.35 0.94
CA GLN A 264 28.70 1.63 2.13
C GLN A 264 27.79 0.41 2.25
N THR A 265 28.15 -0.62 1.50
CA THR A 265 27.81 -1.98 1.89
C THR A 265 28.51 -2.23 3.22
N CYS A 266 27.74 -2.25 4.31
CA CYS A 266 28.18 -2.89 5.55
C CYS A 266 28.37 -4.38 5.26
N GLN A 267 29.51 -4.73 4.69
CA GLN A 267 30.01 -6.09 4.68
C GLN A 267 30.42 -6.41 6.11
N ASN A 268 29.52 -7.04 6.86
CA ASN A 268 29.89 -7.77 8.07
C ASN A 268 30.86 -8.89 7.65
N LYS A 269 32.17 -8.59 7.64
CA LYS A 269 33.22 -9.59 7.67
C LYS A 269 33.23 -10.19 9.09
N ALA A 270 32.38 -11.17 9.31
CA ALA A 270 32.56 -12.07 10.44
C ALA A 270 33.87 -12.85 10.22
N GLN A 271 34.88 -12.52 11.01
CA GLN A 271 36.13 -13.25 11.11
C GLN A 271 35.84 -14.66 11.59
N VAL A 272 36.03 -15.63 10.69
CA VAL A 272 36.02 -17.06 11.02
C VAL A 272 37.25 -17.35 11.88
N ARG A 273 37.06 -17.59 13.18
CA ARG A 273 38.05 -18.25 14.02
C ARG A 273 37.72 -19.73 14.14
N SER A 274 38.67 -20.52 13.65
CA SER A 274 38.77 -21.97 13.66
C SER A 274 38.77 -22.54 15.09
N THR A 275 37.93 -23.55 15.33
CA THR A 275 38.21 -24.61 16.30
C THR A 275 37.69 -25.96 15.76
N ARG A 276 38.45 -27.02 16.02
CA ARG A 276 38.29 -28.43 15.61
C ARG A 276 38.65 -29.27 16.87
N PRO A 277 38.32 -30.57 16.97
CA PRO A 277 36.99 -31.21 17.07
C PRO A 277 36.91 -32.26 18.23
N ARG A 278 35.71 -32.89 18.38
CA ARG A 278 35.36 -34.26 18.91
C ARG A 278 34.49 -34.30 20.20
N PRO A 279 33.79 -35.42 20.50
CA PRO A 279 33.09 -36.36 19.62
C PRO A 279 31.65 -36.77 20.10
N SER A 280 30.92 -37.37 19.16
CA SER A 280 29.70 -38.21 19.22
C SER A 280 29.12 -38.68 20.56
N GLN A 281 27.78 -38.59 20.70
CA GLN A 281 26.92 -39.64 21.29
C GLN A 281 25.50 -39.61 20.69
N VAL A 282 24.80 -40.74 20.90
CA VAL A 282 23.73 -41.36 20.11
C VAL A 282 22.37 -41.29 20.83
N GLY A 283 21.28 -41.30 20.07
CA GLY A 283 19.91 -41.61 20.52
C GLY A 283 18.93 -40.47 20.23
N SER A 284 17.67 -40.65 19.84
CA SER A 284 16.83 -41.83 19.63
C SER A 284 15.67 -41.39 18.71
N SER A 285 15.22 -42.30 17.86
CA SER A 285 14.16 -42.15 16.87
C SER A 285 12.74 -42.20 17.46
N ARG A 286 11.83 -41.42 16.86
CA ARG A 286 10.35 -41.60 16.68
C ARG A 286 9.70 -40.21 16.77
N GLY A 287 8.83 -39.72 15.91
CA GLY A 287 8.12 -40.24 14.74
C GLY A 287 7.06 -39.17 14.42
N GLN A 288 7.30 -38.36 13.39
CA GLN A 288 6.47 -37.22 13.03
C GLN A 288 5.32 -37.69 12.11
N LYS A 289 4.07 -37.46 12.52
CA LYS A 289 2.88 -37.76 11.70
C LYS A 289 2.57 -36.55 10.80
N ASN A 290 2.38 -36.83 9.52
CA ASN A 290 2.12 -35.87 8.45
C ASN A 290 0.76 -35.17 8.57
N LEU A 291 0.77 -33.85 8.33
CA LEU A 291 -0.39 -33.03 7.96
C LEU A 291 -0.78 -33.31 6.50
N LYS A 292 -1.65 -34.30 6.29
CA LYS A 292 -2.41 -34.50 5.03
C LYS A 292 -3.86 -34.88 5.34
N SER A 293 -4.60 -33.99 5.99
CA SER A 293 -6.05 -34.17 6.19
C SER A 293 -6.90 -32.91 6.00
N TYR A 294 -6.45 -31.94 5.18
CA TYR A 294 -7.23 -30.72 4.94
C TYR A 294 -7.60 -30.42 3.48
N PHE A 295 -7.33 -31.33 2.54
CA PHE A 295 -7.79 -31.13 1.16
C PHE A 295 -8.20 -32.47 0.53
N GLN A 296 -9.49 -32.81 0.68
CA GLN A 296 -10.23 -33.51 -0.36
C GLN A 296 -11.64 -32.93 -0.52
N PRO A 297 -12.15 -32.83 -1.76
CA PRO A 297 -13.43 -32.21 -2.09
C PRO A 297 -14.57 -33.23 -2.00
N SER A 298 -15.79 -32.75 -1.74
CA SER A 298 -17.02 -33.55 -1.92
C SER A 298 -18.12 -32.72 -2.60
N PRO A 299 -19.08 -33.37 -3.30
CA PRO A 299 -19.92 -32.75 -4.32
C PRO A 299 -21.41 -32.60 -3.93
N SER A 300 -22.13 -31.93 -4.83
CA SER A 300 -23.56 -32.02 -5.19
C SER A 300 -24.62 -31.17 -4.45
N CYS A 301 -25.47 -30.62 -5.32
CA CYS A 301 -26.67 -29.78 -5.19
C CYS A 301 -27.91 -30.61 -4.78
N PRO A 302 -29.06 -29.99 -4.42
CA PRO A 302 -30.13 -29.90 -5.42
C PRO A 302 -30.95 -28.58 -5.45
N GLN A 303 -31.67 -28.43 -6.56
CA GLN A 303 -32.46 -27.31 -7.08
C GLN A 303 -33.77 -27.01 -6.33
N ALA A 304 -34.27 -25.76 -6.42
CA ALA A 304 -35.56 -25.41 -7.05
C ALA A 304 -35.83 -23.89 -6.98
N SER A 305 -36.26 -23.32 -8.11
CA SER A 305 -36.75 -21.93 -8.30
C SER A 305 -38.24 -21.80 -7.94
N PRO A 306 -38.81 -20.58 -7.89
CA PRO A 306 -39.45 -20.05 -9.11
C PRO A 306 -39.29 -18.53 -9.35
N ASP A 307 -39.61 -18.17 -10.60
CA ASP A 307 -39.55 -16.88 -11.28
C ASP A 307 -40.49 -15.80 -10.71
N ILE A 308 -40.03 -14.53 -10.66
CA ILE A 308 -40.88 -13.34 -10.81
C ILE A 308 -40.11 -12.23 -11.55
N GLU A 309 -40.78 -11.69 -12.56
CA GLU A 309 -40.36 -10.74 -13.59
C GLU A 309 -40.13 -9.30 -13.08
N LEU A 310 -39.20 -8.59 -13.74
CA LEU A 310 -39.05 -7.13 -13.68
C LEU A 310 -40.00 -6.46 -14.68
N PRO A 311 -40.75 -5.39 -14.33
CA PRO A 311 -41.56 -4.67 -15.30
C PRO A 311 -40.75 -3.68 -16.14
N SER A 312 -41.05 -3.70 -17.44
CA SER A 312 -40.64 -2.78 -18.50
C SER A 312 -41.30 -1.40 -18.40
N LEU A 313 -40.53 -0.34 -18.71
CA LEU A 313 -41.03 1.01 -18.94
C LEU A 313 -41.71 1.12 -20.33
N PRO A 314 -42.86 1.82 -20.47
CA PRO A 314 -43.45 2.12 -21.77
C PRO A 314 -42.95 3.44 -22.38
N LEU A 315 -42.74 3.42 -23.70
CA LEU A 315 -42.51 4.57 -24.56
C LEU A 315 -43.77 4.79 -25.44
N MET A 316 -44.46 5.92 -25.28
CA MET A 316 -45.37 6.56 -26.26
C MET A 316 -45.49 8.04 -25.77
N SER A 317 -45.63 9.15 -26.52
CA SER A 317 -45.96 9.42 -27.92
C SER A 317 -45.73 10.92 -28.21
N ALA A 318 -45.19 11.21 -29.40
CA ALA A 318 -45.55 12.21 -30.42
C ALA A 318 -45.93 13.69 -30.13
N LEU A 319 -45.67 14.50 -31.19
CA LEU A 319 -46.22 15.81 -31.61
C LEU A 319 -45.27 17.01 -31.34
N MET A 320 -44.87 17.92 -32.25
CA MET A 320 -45.24 18.28 -33.63
C MET A 320 -44.11 19.16 -34.25
N THR A 321 -43.87 19.03 -35.57
CA THR A 321 -43.20 19.97 -36.50
C THR A 321 -44.13 21.18 -36.80
N PRO A 322 -43.80 22.29 -37.53
CA PRO A 322 -42.89 22.38 -38.71
C PRO A 322 -42.16 23.71 -39.01
N LYS A 323 -41.17 23.68 -39.93
CA LYS A 323 -41.11 24.43 -41.22
C LYS A 323 -39.70 24.37 -41.89
N THR A 324 -39.72 24.06 -43.18
CA THR A 324 -38.67 23.98 -44.24
C THR A 324 -38.36 25.38 -44.86
N PRO A 325 -37.58 25.56 -45.98
CA PRO A 325 -36.74 24.65 -46.80
C PRO A 325 -35.33 25.18 -47.25
N GLU A 326 -34.53 24.24 -47.80
CA GLU A 326 -33.61 24.32 -48.97
C GLU A 326 -32.42 25.31 -49.05
N GLU A 327 -31.19 24.77 -49.20
CA GLU A 327 -30.45 24.77 -50.48
C GLU A 327 -29.22 23.83 -50.48
N LYS A 328 -28.85 23.34 -51.66
CA LYS A 328 -27.95 22.20 -51.94
C LYS A 328 -26.48 22.62 -52.18
N ALA A 329 -25.50 21.75 -51.89
CA ALA A 329 -24.53 21.18 -52.87
C ALA A 329 -23.22 20.55 -52.27
N VAL A 330 -23.02 19.25 -52.57
CA VAL A 330 -21.82 18.57 -53.14
C VAL A 330 -20.52 18.30 -52.32
N ALA A 331 -20.35 17.01 -51.98
CA ALA A 331 -19.20 16.08 -52.15
C ALA A 331 -17.78 16.32 -51.54
N LYS A 332 -17.54 15.69 -50.37
CA LYS A 332 -16.69 14.49 -50.10
C LYS A 332 -15.35 14.29 -50.86
N VAL A 333 -14.19 14.40 -50.17
CA VAL A 333 -12.96 13.58 -50.42
C VAL A 333 -12.15 13.40 -49.10
N VAL A 334 -11.79 12.13 -48.80
CA VAL A 334 -10.82 11.53 -47.83
C VAL A 334 -11.08 11.57 -46.30
N LYS A 335 -11.43 10.41 -45.72
CA LYS A 335 -10.61 9.64 -44.75
C LYS A 335 -11.45 8.53 -44.11
N GLY A 336 -11.31 7.32 -44.66
CA GLY A 336 -11.72 6.07 -44.01
C GLY A 336 -10.64 5.04 -44.26
N GLN A 337 -10.31 4.26 -43.23
CA GLN A 337 -9.37 3.12 -43.20
C GLN A 337 -7.90 3.44 -42.93
N ALA A 338 -7.56 3.73 -41.66
CA ALA A 338 -6.22 3.47 -41.09
C ALA A 338 -6.16 3.53 -39.54
N LYS A 339 -7.23 3.17 -38.81
CA LYS A 339 -7.23 3.31 -37.33
C LYS A 339 -7.74 2.10 -36.52
N THR A 340 -7.99 0.97 -37.16
CA THR A 340 -8.61 -0.19 -36.47
C THR A 340 -7.70 -1.43 -36.36
N SER A 341 -6.50 -1.43 -36.94
CA SER A 341 -5.54 -2.54 -36.81
C SER A 341 -4.51 -2.33 -35.70
N GLU A 342 -3.97 -1.13 -35.53
CA GLU A 342 -2.86 -0.87 -34.57
C GLU A 342 -3.28 -0.96 -33.09
N ALA A 343 -4.50 -0.55 -32.76
CA ALA A 343 -4.98 -0.55 -31.37
C ALA A 343 -5.28 -1.96 -30.81
N LYS A 344 -5.47 -2.96 -31.68
CA LYS A 344 -5.65 -4.36 -31.26
C LYS A 344 -4.31 -5.02 -30.94
N ASP A 345 -3.30 -4.79 -31.78
CA ASP A 345 -1.94 -5.33 -31.58
C ASP A 345 -1.29 -4.75 -30.31
N GLU A 346 -1.47 -3.46 -30.03
CA GLU A 346 -0.87 -2.80 -28.86
C GLU A 346 -1.46 -3.29 -27.53
N LYS A 347 -2.77 -3.59 -27.52
CA LYS A 347 -3.46 -4.15 -26.36
C LYS A 347 -3.05 -5.61 -26.14
N GLU A 348 -2.80 -6.37 -27.19
CA GLU A 348 -2.33 -7.75 -27.13
C GLU A 348 -0.85 -7.83 -26.69
N LEU A 349 0.00 -6.90 -27.15
CA LEU A 349 1.38 -6.69 -26.69
C LEU A 349 1.47 -6.25 -25.22
N ARG A 350 0.64 -5.30 -24.76
CA ARG A 350 0.57 -4.92 -23.33
C ARG A 350 0.08 -6.08 -22.46
N THR A 351 -0.93 -6.81 -22.90
CA THR A 351 -1.50 -7.92 -22.11
C THR A 351 -0.54 -9.10 -22.03
N SER A 352 0.21 -9.40 -23.09
CA SER A 352 1.26 -10.42 -23.11
C SER A 352 2.49 -10.02 -22.27
N PHE A 353 2.89 -8.74 -22.32
CA PHE A 353 3.95 -8.19 -21.46
C PHE A 353 3.58 -8.26 -19.97
N TRP A 354 2.39 -7.82 -19.56
CA TRP A 354 1.97 -7.87 -18.16
C TRP A 354 1.73 -9.30 -17.65
N LYS A 355 1.29 -10.23 -18.52
CA LYS A 355 1.28 -11.67 -18.18
C LYS A 355 2.68 -12.23 -17.95
N SER A 356 3.70 -11.72 -18.65
CA SER A 356 5.11 -12.08 -18.44
C SER A 356 5.71 -11.46 -17.17
N VAL A 357 5.22 -10.29 -16.73
CA VAL A 357 5.73 -9.56 -15.57
C VAL A 357 5.06 -10.03 -14.26
N LEU A 358 3.77 -10.36 -14.30
CA LEU A 358 3.00 -10.81 -13.11
C LEU A 358 3.11 -12.31 -12.83
N ALA A 359 3.53 -13.10 -13.81
CA ALA A 359 4.06 -14.43 -13.55
C ALA A 359 5.45 -14.24 -12.93
N GLY A 360 5.52 -14.15 -11.60
CA GLY A 360 6.78 -14.15 -10.86
C GLY A 360 7.77 -15.19 -11.40
N PRO A 361 9.09 -15.00 -11.17
CA PRO A 361 10.15 -15.67 -11.92
C PRO A 361 9.82 -17.15 -12.16
N LEU A 362 9.83 -17.55 -13.44
CA LEU A 362 9.52 -18.92 -13.88
C LEU A 362 10.07 -19.92 -12.87
N ARG A 363 9.17 -20.74 -12.30
CA ARG A 363 9.56 -21.77 -11.32
C ARG A 363 10.74 -22.52 -11.87
N THR A 364 11.89 -22.31 -11.24
CA THR A 364 13.14 -22.86 -11.72
C THR A 364 13.04 -24.37 -11.67
N PRO A 365 13.27 -25.09 -12.78
CA PRO A 365 13.08 -26.53 -12.82
C PRO A 365 13.99 -27.20 -11.80
N LEU A 366 13.48 -28.24 -11.14
CA LEU A 366 14.27 -29.04 -10.22
C LEU A 366 15.08 -30.07 -11.00
N CYS A 367 16.34 -30.27 -10.63
CA CYS A 367 17.16 -31.30 -11.28
C CYS A 367 16.68 -32.71 -10.89
N GLY A 368 16.72 -33.65 -11.85
CA GLY A 368 16.24 -35.02 -11.63
C GLY A 368 17.04 -35.82 -10.58
N GLY A 369 18.33 -35.50 -10.39
CA GLY A 369 19.20 -36.20 -9.42
C GLY A 369 19.00 -35.76 -7.97
N HIS A 370 18.88 -34.46 -7.71
CA HIS A 370 18.88 -33.91 -6.33
C HIS A 370 17.57 -33.24 -5.93
N ARG A 371 16.65 -33.02 -6.87
CA ARG A 371 15.41 -32.24 -6.66
C ARG A 371 15.65 -30.82 -6.13
N GLU A 372 16.79 -30.25 -6.47
CA GLU A 372 17.19 -28.88 -6.13
C GLU A 372 16.98 -27.92 -7.32
N PRO A 373 16.76 -26.61 -7.08
CA PRO A 373 16.62 -25.60 -8.12
C PRO A 373 17.84 -25.57 -9.07
N CYS A 374 17.59 -25.61 -10.37
CA CYS A 374 18.63 -25.51 -11.39
C CYS A 374 19.18 -24.08 -11.53
N VAL A 375 20.38 -23.94 -12.10
CA VAL A 375 20.93 -22.65 -12.51
C VAL A 375 20.71 -22.43 -14.01
N MET A 376 20.31 -21.22 -14.40
CA MET A 376 20.18 -20.81 -15.81
C MET A 376 21.55 -20.38 -16.37
N ARG A 377 21.88 -20.83 -17.58
CA ARG A 377 23.11 -20.48 -18.30
C ARG A 377 22.79 -20.10 -19.75
N THR A 378 23.67 -19.33 -20.36
CA THR A 378 23.57 -18.89 -21.76
C THR A 378 24.71 -19.50 -22.57
N VAL A 379 24.40 -20.04 -23.75
CA VAL A 379 25.40 -20.56 -24.68
C VAL A 379 26.24 -19.40 -25.22
N LYS A 380 27.55 -19.40 -24.91
CA LYS A 380 28.53 -18.44 -25.43
C LYS A 380 29.32 -18.97 -26.64
N LYS A 381 29.19 -20.26 -26.95
CA LYS A 381 29.93 -20.89 -28.05
C LYS A 381 29.30 -20.48 -29.40
N PRO A 382 30.10 -20.06 -30.40
CA PRO A 382 29.59 -19.77 -31.74
C PRO A 382 28.87 -20.99 -32.33
N GLY A 383 27.71 -20.75 -32.96
CA GLY A 383 26.90 -21.79 -33.59
C GLY A 383 25.40 -21.50 -33.54
N PRO A 384 24.55 -22.43 -34.01
CA PRO A 384 23.10 -22.23 -34.13
C PRO A 384 22.37 -21.92 -32.82
N ASN A 385 23.01 -22.20 -31.69
CA ASN A 385 22.46 -22.02 -30.36
C ASN A 385 23.10 -20.85 -29.59
N LEU A 386 23.95 -20.04 -30.21
CA LEU A 386 24.58 -18.88 -29.58
C LEU A 386 23.51 -17.94 -29.00
N GLY A 387 23.64 -17.57 -27.73
CA GLY A 387 22.67 -16.72 -27.03
C GLY A 387 21.45 -17.47 -26.47
N ARG A 388 21.23 -18.76 -26.80
CA ARG A 388 20.13 -19.54 -26.20
C ARG A 388 20.39 -19.84 -24.72
N ARG A 389 19.33 -19.84 -23.92
CA ARG A 389 19.35 -20.11 -22.48
C ARG A 389 18.95 -21.56 -22.17
N PHE A 390 19.57 -22.17 -21.16
CA PHE A 390 19.25 -23.51 -20.67
C PHE A 390 19.43 -23.62 -19.15
N TYR A 391 18.80 -24.62 -18.55
CA TYR A 391 18.90 -24.96 -17.13
C TYR A 391 19.79 -26.18 -16.93
N MET A 392 20.59 -26.16 -15.87
CA MET A 392 21.42 -27.29 -15.43
C MET A 392 21.53 -27.35 -13.91
N CYS A 393 21.93 -28.50 -13.36
CA CYS A 393 22.13 -28.65 -11.92
C CYS A 393 23.18 -27.66 -11.37
N ALA A 394 22.88 -27.04 -10.22
CA ALA A 394 23.71 -25.99 -9.60
C ALA A 394 24.92 -26.54 -8.83
N ARG A 395 24.95 -27.84 -8.52
CA ARG A 395 26.07 -28.49 -7.82
C ARG A 395 27.37 -28.46 -8.63
N PRO A 396 28.55 -28.49 -7.98
CA PRO A 396 29.84 -28.47 -8.67
C PRO A 396 30.09 -29.76 -9.46
N ARG A 397 30.92 -29.68 -10.50
CA ARG A 397 31.33 -30.86 -11.26
C ARG A 397 32.29 -31.70 -10.40
N GLY A 398 31.93 -32.95 -10.16
CA GLY A 398 32.79 -33.92 -9.50
C GLY A 398 32.50 -35.34 -9.99
N PRO A 399 33.07 -36.38 -9.34
CA PRO A 399 32.92 -37.77 -9.75
C PRO A 399 31.46 -38.23 -9.79
N PRO A 400 31.03 -39.06 -10.75
CA PRO A 400 29.65 -39.56 -10.81
C PRO A 400 29.20 -40.36 -9.58
N THR A 401 30.16 -40.87 -8.80
CA THR A 401 29.95 -41.64 -7.57
C THR A 401 29.73 -40.78 -6.34
N ASP A 402 29.98 -39.47 -6.41
CA ASP A 402 29.81 -38.56 -5.29
C ASP A 402 28.40 -37.94 -5.32
N PRO A 403 27.58 -38.16 -4.29
CA PRO A 403 26.25 -37.56 -4.19
C PRO A 403 26.27 -36.03 -4.21
N SER A 404 27.38 -35.38 -3.83
CA SER A 404 27.50 -33.91 -3.83
C SER A 404 27.80 -33.33 -5.22
N SER A 405 28.06 -34.19 -6.21
CA SER A 405 28.44 -33.80 -7.56
C SER A 405 27.25 -33.52 -8.48
N ARG A 406 27.46 -32.67 -9.49
CA ARG A 406 26.45 -32.25 -10.47
C ARG A 406 25.88 -33.44 -11.25
N CYS A 407 24.55 -33.61 -11.21
CA CYS A 407 23.85 -34.59 -12.05
C CYS A 407 23.75 -34.13 -13.53
N ASN A 408 23.37 -35.03 -14.41
CA ASN A 408 23.27 -34.80 -15.87
C ASN A 408 21.98 -34.07 -16.31
N PHE A 409 21.30 -33.37 -15.41
CA PHE A 409 20.08 -32.64 -15.75
C PHE A 409 20.37 -31.47 -16.70
N PHE A 410 19.63 -31.41 -17.81
CA PHE A 410 19.69 -30.36 -18.83
C PHE A 410 18.28 -30.10 -19.38
N LEU A 411 17.90 -28.82 -19.51
CA LEU A 411 16.63 -28.42 -20.10
C LEU A 411 16.77 -27.08 -20.84
N TRP A 412 16.37 -27.01 -22.11
CA TRP A 412 16.32 -25.73 -22.82
C TRP A 412 15.27 -24.80 -22.22
N SER A 413 15.62 -23.52 -22.03
CA SER A 413 14.62 -22.49 -21.74
C SER A 413 13.73 -22.33 -22.96
N ARG A 414 12.41 -22.28 -22.77
CA ARG A 414 11.48 -21.92 -23.85
C ARG A 414 11.82 -20.50 -24.34
N PRO A 415 11.69 -20.22 -25.65
CA PRO A 415 11.69 -18.85 -26.13
C PRO A 415 10.54 -18.12 -25.43
N SER A 416 10.84 -16.98 -24.83
CA SER A 416 9.85 -16.03 -24.30
C SER A 416 9.17 -15.30 -25.44
#